data_AF-I7LVW0-F1
#
_entry.id   AF-I7LVW0-F1
#
_cell.length_a   1.000
_cell.length_b   1.000
_cell.length_c   1.000
_cell.angle_alpha   90.00
_cell.angle_beta   90.00
_cell.angle_gamma   90.00
#
_symmetry.space_group_name_H-M   'P 1'
#
loop_
_entity.id
_entity.type
_entity.pdbx_description
1 polymer ?
#
loop_
_entity_poly.entity_id
_entity_poly.type
_entity_poly.pdbx_seq_one_letter_code
_entity_poly.pdbx_strand_id
1 'polypeptide(L)'
;MAEQKHRVVVNLYDLSGGMARVFSPMFLQKQIDGIWHTGCVVYGKEFYFGGGICSGLPKQTPYGTPVQQIDVGETEVPEEVFTEFLRDISDRFTMDKYDLFKNNCNNFTDECTHFLTGQHIPEYITGLPDEVLNTPMGQMIKPLVDQMQQSVVNASGQSALFPAQFEGVNNPQQMFGNNQQQQQQQQQAPIFPNGINNTDILNKFTQLNNNQPVDMKKVEEATDLMDYFTKVEGQKAVIIDFNADWCGPCQVIKPIFAQYSEEYPNIKFISVNTEKNKEVAQQFGIQSLPTFITLHEGEISATWKGANQVNLKNNLDKLAEKLK
;
A
#
# COMPACT_ATOMS: atom_id res chain seq x y z
N MET A 1 -38.55 16.53 -17.07
CA MET A 1 -38.08 15.44 -16.21
C MET A 1 -37.29 16.10 -15.09
N ALA A 2 -37.45 15.73 -13.83
CA ALA A 2 -36.71 16.38 -12.75
C ALA A 2 -35.22 16.08 -12.93
N GLU A 3 -34.37 17.10 -12.96
CA GLU A 3 -32.91 16.96 -12.97
C GLU A 3 -32.51 16.23 -11.68
N GLN A 4 -32.02 15.00 -11.82
CA GLN A 4 -31.59 14.19 -10.69
C GLN A 4 -30.19 14.66 -10.29
N LYS A 5 -30.09 15.30 -9.13
CA LYS A 5 -28.81 15.71 -8.55
C LYS A 5 -28.10 14.52 -7.92
N HIS A 6 -26.82 14.40 -8.20
CA HIS A 6 -25.94 13.37 -7.64
C HIS A 6 -24.87 14.02 -6.77
N ARG A 7 -24.72 13.54 -5.54
CA ARG A 7 -23.67 14.01 -4.64
C ARG A 7 -22.30 13.53 -5.15
N VAL A 8 -21.34 14.43 -5.18
CA VAL A 8 -19.95 14.17 -5.58
C VAL A 8 -19.06 14.27 -4.35
N VAL A 9 -18.36 13.18 -4.04
CA VAL A 9 -17.50 13.08 -2.85
C VAL A 9 -16.12 12.60 -3.28
N VAL A 10 -15.07 13.11 -2.66
CA VAL A 10 -13.72 12.58 -2.84
C VAL A 10 -13.34 11.73 -1.65
N ASN A 11 -13.01 10.47 -1.90
CA ASN A 11 -12.38 9.61 -0.91
C ASN A 11 -10.88 9.94 -0.86
N LEU A 12 -10.39 10.26 0.32
CA LEU A 12 -8.98 10.53 0.59
C LEU A 12 -8.37 9.35 1.34
N TYR A 13 -7.23 8.87 0.86
CA TYR A 13 -6.46 7.78 1.42
C TYR A 13 -5.05 8.26 1.76
N ASP A 14 -4.52 7.83 2.90
CA ASP A 14 -3.11 8.05 3.23
C ASP A 14 -2.32 6.77 2.96
N LEU A 15 -1.56 6.77 1.86
CA LEU A 15 -0.71 5.65 1.46
C LEU A 15 0.44 5.41 2.45
N SER A 16 0.78 6.40 3.27
CA SER A 16 1.79 6.26 4.32
C SER A 16 1.24 5.61 5.59
N GLY A 17 -0.09 5.50 5.74
CA GLY A 17 -0.72 5.00 6.94
C GLY A 17 -0.31 5.79 8.20
N GLY A 18 -0.23 7.11 8.11
CA GLY A 18 0.15 8.03 9.20
C GLY A 18 1.66 8.27 9.33
N MET A 19 2.50 7.53 8.60
CA MET A 19 3.95 7.63 8.72
C MET A 19 4.49 8.95 8.18
N ALA A 20 3.89 9.49 7.11
CA ALA A 20 4.32 10.77 6.57
C ALA A 20 4.20 11.89 7.61
N ARG A 21 3.13 11.87 8.42
CA ARG A 21 2.95 12.82 9.53
C ARG A 21 4.05 12.74 10.58
N VAL A 22 4.52 11.55 10.91
CA VAL A 22 5.53 11.37 11.97
C VAL A 22 6.94 11.71 11.47
N PHE A 23 7.27 11.30 10.24
CA PHE A 23 8.65 11.28 9.76
C PHE A 23 9.02 12.43 8.83
N SER A 24 8.05 13.08 8.19
CA SER A 24 8.36 14.17 7.26
C SER A 24 9.17 15.31 7.85
N PRO A 25 8.99 15.76 9.11
CA PRO A 25 9.85 16.82 9.66
C PRO A 25 11.31 16.39 9.77
N MET A 26 11.57 15.10 9.97
CA MET A 26 12.93 14.58 10.11
C MET A 26 13.65 14.49 8.75
N PHE A 27 12.96 14.04 7.70
CA PHE A 27 13.58 13.78 6.39
C PHE A 27 13.44 14.93 5.40
N LEU A 28 12.29 15.60 5.39
CA LEU A 28 12.01 16.70 4.48
C LEU A 28 12.30 18.07 5.12
N GLN A 29 12.60 18.10 6.42
CA GLN A 29 12.63 19.34 7.23
C GLN A 29 11.33 20.14 7.10
N LYS A 30 10.24 19.43 6.78
CA LYS A 30 8.93 19.98 6.50
C LYS A 30 7.87 18.99 6.93
N GLN A 31 6.85 19.48 7.63
CA GLN A 31 5.71 18.68 8.02
C GLN A 31 4.79 18.47 6.80
N ILE A 32 4.51 17.22 6.47
CA ILE A 32 3.40 16.80 5.60
C ILE A 32 2.52 15.85 6.40
N ASP A 33 1.22 15.86 6.16
CA ASP A 33 0.25 15.10 6.98
C ASP A 33 -0.05 13.69 6.46
N GLY A 34 0.31 13.39 5.20
CA GLY A 34 0.00 12.13 4.56
C GLY A 34 0.66 12.02 3.18
N ILE A 35 0.65 10.82 2.60
CA ILE A 35 0.88 10.63 1.16
C ILE A 35 -0.49 10.38 0.54
N TRP A 36 -1.06 11.44 -0.02
CA TRP A 36 -2.45 11.45 -0.44
C TRP A 36 -2.66 10.69 -1.74
N HIS A 37 -3.62 9.77 -1.72
CA HIS A 37 -4.27 9.18 -2.88
C HIS A 37 -5.76 9.49 -2.82
N THR A 38 -6.37 9.81 -3.96
CA THR A 38 -7.78 10.18 -4.03
C THR A 38 -8.56 9.37 -5.05
N GLY A 39 -9.86 9.21 -4.79
CA GLY A 39 -10.86 8.67 -5.71
C GLY A 39 -12.12 9.54 -5.74
N CYS A 40 -12.66 9.78 -6.93
CA CYS A 40 -13.91 10.51 -7.14
C CYS A 40 -15.10 9.57 -7.01
N VAL A 41 -16.01 9.83 -6.08
CA VAL A 41 -17.20 9.04 -5.81
C VAL A 41 -18.44 9.76 -6.32
N VAL A 42 -19.11 9.16 -7.30
CA VAL A 42 -20.34 9.67 -7.92
C VAL A 42 -21.11 8.50 -8.56
N TYR A 43 -22.43 8.61 -8.70
CA TYR A 43 -23.30 7.55 -9.27
C TYR A 43 -23.16 6.18 -8.56
N GLY A 44 -22.78 6.19 -7.28
CA GLY A 44 -22.54 4.97 -6.50
C GLY A 44 -21.25 4.21 -6.83
N LYS A 45 -20.36 4.80 -7.64
CA LYS A 45 -19.07 4.25 -8.05
C LYS A 45 -17.93 5.16 -7.57
N GLU A 46 -16.76 4.57 -7.38
CA GLU A 46 -15.51 5.28 -7.11
C GLU A 46 -14.59 5.15 -8.33
N PHE A 47 -14.12 6.28 -8.84
CA PHE A 47 -13.24 6.40 -10.00
C PHE A 47 -11.86 6.89 -9.55
N TYR A 48 -10.79 6.25 -10.04
CA TYR A 48 -9.42 6.60 -9.68
C TYR A 48 -8.45 6.23 -10.81
N PHE A 49 -7.24 6.79 -10.76
CA PHE A 49 -6.18 6.46 -11.72
C PHE A 49 -5.22 5.43 -11.10
N GLY A 50 -5.01 4.29 -11.74
CA GLY A 50 -4.21 3.19 -11.17
C GLY A 50 -3.47 2.34 -12.21
N GLY A 51 -2.82 2.97 -13.19
CA GLY A 51 -2.32 2.31 -14.41
C GLY A 51 -3.30 2.42 -15.59
N GLY A 52 -4.31 3.27 -15.44
CA GLY A 52 -5.44 3.48 -16.32
C GLY A 52 -6.59 4.08 -15.51
N ILE A 53 -7.64 4.57 -16.17
CA ILE A 53 -8.86 4.97 -15.48
C ILE A 53 -9.55 3.71 -14.97
N CYS A 54 -9.68 3.60 -13.66
CA CYS A 54 -10.31 2.49 -12.97
C CYS A 54 -11.63 2.94 -12.32
N SER A 55 -12.55 1.99 -12.14
CA SER A 55 -13.75 2.22 -11.35
C SER A 55 -14.06 1.00 -10.48
N GLY A 56 -14.67 1.23 -9.32
CA GLY A 56 -15.05 0.19 -8.39
C GLY A 56 -16.16 0.63 -7.45
N LEU A 57 -16.56 -0.27 -6.55
CA LEU A 57 -17.48 0.09 -5.48
C LEU A 57 -16.73 0.89 -4.40
N PRO A 58 -17.32 1.98 -3.87
CA PRO A 58 -16.69 2.75 -2.81
C PRO A 58 -16.28 1.87 -1.62
N LYS A 59 -15.09 2.12 -1.07
CA LYS A 59 -14.49 1.37 0.06
C LYS A 59 -14.12 -0.09 -0.24
N GLN A 60 -14.31 -0.56 -1.48
CA GLN A 60 -13.84 -1.86 -1.96
C GLN A 60 -12.66 -1.71 -2.92
N THR A 61 -12.15 -0.49 -3.08
CA THR A 61 -10.93 -0.22 -3.84
C THR A 61 -9.72 -0.84 -3.16
N PRO A 62 -8.61 -1.08 -3.89
CA PRO A 62 -7.40 -1.65 -3.33
C PRO A 62 -6.80 -0.86 -2.15
N TYR A 63 -7.21 0.39 -1.97
CA TYR A 63 -6.75 1.31 -0.93
C TYR A 63 -7.54 1.20 0.39
N GLY A 64 -8.57 0.35 0.43
CA GLY A 64 -9.32 0.03 1.64
C GLY A 64 -10.30 1.12 2.05
N THR A 65 -10.25 1.53 3.32
CA THR A 65 -11.16 2.54 3.88
C THR A 65 -10.52 3.93 3.81
N PRO A 66 -11.21 4.94 3.25
CA PRO A 66 -10.68 6.29 3.19
C PRO A 66 -10.51 6.89 4.59
N VAL A 67 -9.43 7.65 4.80
CA VAL A 67 -9.18 8.38 6.04
C VAL A 67 -10.09 9.60 6.17
N GLN A 68 -10.58 10.12 5.04
CA GLN A 68 -11.51 11.24 4.99
C GLN A 68 -12.37 11.17 3.73
N GLN A 69 -13.61 11.66 3.82
CA GLN A 69 -14.47 11.92 2.68
C GLN A 69 -14.67 13.43 2.56
N ILE A 70 -14.33 14.01 1.41
CA ILE A 70 -14.43 15.43 1.13
C ILE A 70 -15.67 15.64 0.28
N ASP A 71 -16.64 16.39 0.79
CA ASP A 71 -17.82 16.75 0.01
C ASP A 71 -17.44 17.88 -0.97
N VAL A 72 -17.61 17.63 -2.26
CA VAL A 72 -17.26 18.59 -3.32
C VAL A 72 -18.50 19.25 -3.91
N GLY A 73 -19.70 18.75 -3.55
CA GLY A 73 -20.98 19.31 -3.94
C GLY A 73 -21.87 18.32 -4.68
N GLU A 74 -22.72 18.84 -5.55
CA GLU A 74 -23.68 18.06 -6.33
C GLU A 74 -23.50 18.34 -7.82
N THR A 75 -23.79 17.34 -8.64
CA THR A 75 -23.76 17.43 -10.09
C THR A 75 -25.12 17.06 -10.68
N GLU A 76 -25.48 17.73 -11.76
CA GLU A 76 -26.61 17.39 -12.64
C GLU A 76 -26.13 16.70 -13.93
N VAL A 77 -24.81 16.51 -14.07
CA VAL A 77 -24.22 15.81 -15.22
C VAL A 77 -24.75 14.37 -15.24
N PRO A 78 -25.27 13.88 -16.38
CA PRO A 78 -25.66 12.48 -16.51
C PRO A 78 -24.45 11.54 -16.47
N GLU A 79 -24.63 10.32 -15.97
CA GLU A 79 -23.56 9.31 -15.89
C GLU A 79 -22.97 8.98 -17.27
N GLU A 80 -23.80 9.00 -18.33
CA GLU A 80 -23.35 8.76 -19.70
C GLU A 80 -22.41 9.86 -20.18
N VAL A 81 -22.72 11.12 -19.89
CA VAL A 81 -21.89 12.28 -20.24
C VAL A 81 -20.56 12.23 -19.48
N PHE A 82 -20.60 11.85 -18.20
CA PHE A 82 -19.38 11.66 -17.43
C PHE A 82 -18.54 10.49 -17.98
N THR A 83 -19.18 9.41 -18.43
CA THR A 83 -18.49 8.27 -19.06
C THR A 83 -17.82 8.68 -20.38
N GLU A 84 -18.45 9.54 -21.18
CA GLU A 84 -17.83 10.11 -22.38
C GLU A 84 -16.63 11.00 -22.05
N PHE A 85 -16.76 11.86 -21.03
CA PHE A 85 -15.64 12.64 -20.52
C PHE A 85 -14.46 11.74 -20.09
N LEU A 86 -14.72 10.67 -19.33
CA LEU A 86 -13.68 9.72 -18.92
C LEU A 86 -12.99 9.06 -20.12
N ARG A 87 -13.73 8.78 -21.20
CA ARG A 87 -13.14 8.27 -22.45
C ARG A 87 -12.29 9.32 -23.14
N ASP A 88 -12.74 10.56 -23.19
CA ASP A 88 -12.02 11.68 -23.82
C ASP A 88 -10.67 11.94 -23.15
N ILE A 89 -10.61 11.89 -21.81
CA ILE A 89 -9.37 12.12 -21.06
C ILE A 89 -8.49 10.86 -20.91
N SER A 90 -9.00 9.68 -21.33
CA SER A 90 -8.35 8.39 -21.06
C SER A 90 -6.95 8.27 -21.65
N ASP A 91 -6.69 8.95 -22.76
CA ASP A 91 -5.38 8.97 -23.42
C ASP A 91 -4.32 9.70 -22.58
N ARG A 92 -4.70 10.61 -21.68
CA ARG A 92 -3.79 11.32 -20.74
C ARG A 92 -3.55 10.54 -19.46
N PHE A 93 -4.45 9.62 -19.11
CA PHE A 93 -4.40 8.82 -17.88
C PHE A 93 -4.11 7.35 -18.19
N THR A 94 -2.99 7.09 -18.86
CA THR A 94 -2.48 5.76 -19.18
C THR A 94 -1.28 5.39 -18.30
N MET A 95 -0.96 4.11 -18.20
CA MET A 95 0.17 3.63 -17.37
C MET A 95 1.51 4.28 -17.77
N ASP A 96 1.78 4.43 -19.06
CA ASP A 96 3.00 5.04 -19.60
C ASP A 96 3.08 6.55 -19.34
N LYS A 97 1.94 7.21 -19.09
CA LYS A 97 1.86 8.63 -18.74
C LYS A 97 1.74 8.89 -17.25
N TYR A 98 1.71 7.85 -16.41
CA TYR A 98 1.65 8.02 -14.96
C TYR A 98 2.94 8.64 -14.43
N ASP A 99 2.83 9.77 -13.74
CA ASP A 99 3.93 10.49 -13.11
C ASP A 99 3.54 10.85 -11.67
N LEU A 100 4.36 10.45 -10.69
CA LEU A 100 3.99 10.56 -9.28
C LEU A 100 3.82 12.04 -8.89
N PHE A 101 4.55 12.93 -9.54
CA PHE A 101 4.58 14.34 -9.21
C PHE A 101 3.63 15.19 -10.06
N LYS A 102 3.45 14.83 -11.34
CA LYS A 102 2.78 15.70 -12.33
C LYS A 102 1.51 15.15 -12.94
N ASN A 103 1.31 13.83 -12.92
CA ASN A 103 0.17 13.18 -13.53
C ASN A 103 -0.19 11.91 -12.76
N ASN A 104 -0.85 12.10 -11.62
CA ASN A 104 -1.19 11.05 -10.67
C ASN A 104 -2.71 11.04 -10.39
N CYS A 105 -3.13 10.23 -9.42
CA CYS A 105 -4.53 10.06 -9.02
C CYS A 105 -5.20 11.34 -8.56
N ASN A 106 -4.43 12.26 -7.97
CA ASN A 106 -4.93 13.53 -7.46
C ASN A 106 -5.24 14.47 -8.62
N ASN A 107 -4.40 14.51 -9.67
CA ASN A 107 -4.69 15.26 -10.90
C ASN A 107 -5.95 14.72 -11.59
N PHE A 108 -6.05 13.40 -11.73
CA PHE A 108 -7.24 12.75 -12.30
C PHE A 108 -8.51 13.09 -11.53
N THR A 109 -8.45 13.00 -10.20
CA THR A 109 -9.60 13.28 -9.33
C THR A 109 -10.00 14.74 -9.42
N ASP A 110 -9.03 15.67 -9.48
CA ASP A 110 -9.28 17.11 -9.63
C ASP A 110 -10.02 17.43 -10.94
N GLU A 111 -9.62 16.80 -12.05
CA GLU A 111 -10.32 16.96 -13.33
C GLU A 111 -11.75 16.41 -13.30
N CYS A 112 -11.95 15.26 -12.66
CA CYS A 112 -13.28 14.70 -12.48
C CYS A 112 -14.18 15.62 -11.65
N THR A 113 -13.68 16.13 -10.52
CA THR A 113 -14.45 17.04 -9.68
C THR A 113 -14.74 18.35 -10.37
N HIS A 114 -13.79 18.89 -11.13
CA HIS A 114 -13.97 20.13 -11.86
C HIS A 114 -15.00 19.96 -12.97
N PHE A 115 -14.96 18.86 -13.72
CA PHE A 115 -15.96 18.58 -14.74
C PHE A 115 -17.37 18.41 -14.16
N LEU A 116 -17.50 17.68 -13.04
CA LEU A 116 -18.80 17.38 -12.43
C LEU A 116 -19.43 18.58 -11.70
N THR A 117 -18.62 19.38 -11.02
CA THR A 117 -19.11 20.40 -10.06
C THR A 117 -18.56 21.81 -10.28
N GLY A 118 -17.57 21.97 -11.17
CA GLY A 118 -16.80 23.19 -11.33
C GLY A 118 -15.79 23.46 -10.20
N GLN A 119 -15.71 22.59 -9.19
CA GLN A 119 -14.83 22.74 -8.03
C GLN A 119 -13.55 21.91 -8.18
N HIS A 120 -12.47 22.40 -7.58
CA HIS A 120 -11.21 21.68 -7.45
C HIS A 120 -11.13 20.96 -6.10
N ILE A 121 -10.33 19.90 -6.04
CA ILE A 121 -10.00 19.29 -4.75
C ILE A 121 -9.03 20.20 -3.96
N PRO A 122 -8.98 20.07 -2.62
CA PRO A 122 -8.12 20.94 -1.81
C PRO A 122 -6.64 20.96 -2.23
N GLU A 123 -6.06 22.17 -2.25
CA GLU A 123 -4.69 22.43 -2.71
C GLU A 123 -3.61 21.65 -1.92
N TYR A 124 -3.85 21.34 -0.64
CA TYR A 124 -2.92 20.53 0.16
C TYR A 124 -2.76 19.08 -0.36
N ILE A 125 -3.66 18.62 -1.24
CA ILE A 125 -3.58 17.31 -1.89
C ILE A 125 -2.84 17.40 -3.21
N THR A 126 -3.25 18.33 -4.09
CA THR A 126 -2.65 18.50 -5.42
C THR A 126 -1.28 19.14 -5.39
N GLY A 127 -1.00 20.01 -4.41
CA GLY A 127 0.28 20.69 -4.20
C GLY A 127 1.33 19.86 -3.44
N LEU A 128 0.95 18.74 -2.83
CA LEU A 128 1.87 17.90 -2.04
C LEU A 128 3.13 17.48 -2.81
N PRO A 129 3.08 17.07 -4.09
CA PRO A 129 4.28 16.80 -4.89
C PRO A 129 5.28 17.96 -4.92
N ASP A 130 4.81 19.17 -5.18
CA ASP A 130 5.66 20.36 -5.24
C ASP A 130 6.21 20.70 -3.85
N GLU A 131 5.41 20.52 -2.81
CA GLU A 131 5.87 20.69 -1.44
C GLU A 131 7.05 19.78 -1.09
N VAL A 132 7.02 18.53 -1.53
CA VAL A 132 8.11 17.57 -1.35
C VAL A 132 9.30 17.95 -2.22
N LEU A 133 9.10 18.21 -3.51
CA LEU A 133 10.16 18.55 -4.44
C LEU A 133 10.88 19.84 -4.09
N ASN A 134 10.23 20.80 -3.45
CA ASN A 134 10.85 22.03 -2.98
C ASN A 134 11.81 21.83 -1.78
N THR A 135 11.94 20.62 -1.25
CA THR A 135 12.90 20.29 -0.18
C THR A 135 14.22 19.75 -0.75
N PRO A 136 15.37 19.93 -0.06
CA PRO A 136 16.64 19.36 -0.49
C PRO A 136 16.59 17.84 -0.67
N MET A 137 15.88 17.14 0.21
CA MET A 137 15.68 15.69 0.13
C MET A 137 14.80 15.32 -1.07
N GLY A 138 13.72 16.09 -1.33
CA GLY A 138 12.86 15.92 -2.51
C GLY A 138 13.62 15.97 -3.82
N GLN A 139 14.50 16.95 -3.98
CA GLN A 139 15.37 17.07 -5.16
C GLN A 139 16.33 15.88 -5.30
N MET A 140 16.79 15.33 -4.17
CA MET A 140 17.68 14.17 -4.16
C MET A 140 16.97 12.86 -4.52
N ILE A 141 15.73 12.66 -4.05
CA ILE A 141 14.97 11.43 -4.32
C ILE A 141 14.28 11.44 -5.69
N LYS A 142 14.05 12.61 -6.28
CA LYS A 142 13.37 12.74 -7.58
C LYS A 142 13.92 11.77 -8.66
N PRO A 143 15.23 11.73 -8.96
CA PRO A 143 15.75 10.82 -9.99
C PRO A 143 15.56 9.34 -9.64
N LEU A 144 15.59 8.99 -8.36
CA LEU A 144 15.31 7.62 -7.91
C LEU A 144 13.84 7.25 -8.11
N VAL A 145 12.93 8.16 -7.78
CA VAL A 145 11.50 7.98 -8.01
C VAL A 145 11.23 7.85 -9.50
N ASP A 146 11.76 8.76 -10.33
CA ASP A 146 11.61 8.72 -11.79
C ASP A 146 12.08 7.36 -12.36
N GLN A 147 13.22 6.85 -11.90
CA GLN A 147 13.75 5.54 -12.31
C GLN A 147 12.84 4.39 -11.87
N MET A 148 12.32 4.43 -10.64
CA MET A 148 11.40 3.42 -10.14
C MET A 148 10.11 3.40 -10.96
N GLN A 149 9.56 4.57 -11.30
CA GLN A 149 8.39 4.67 -12.16
C GLN A 149 8.64 4.08 -13.55
N GLN A 150 9.77 4.39 -14.17
CA GLN A 150 10.15 3.83 -15.47
C GLN A 150 10.32 2.30 -15.42
N SER A 151 10.88 1.76 -14.33
CA SER A 151 11.01 0.31 -14.16
C SER A 151 9.67 -0.41 -14.08
N VAL A 152 8.66 0.23 -13.48
CA VAL A 152 7.29 -0.29 -13.40
C VAL A 152 6.59 -0.27 -14.76
N VAL A 153 6.76 0.80 -15.54
CA VAL A 153 6.21 0.89 -16.90
C VAL A 153 6.83 -0.17 -17.83
N ASN A 154 8.12 -0.44 -17.68
CA ASN A 154 8.85 -1.37 -18.54
C ASN A 154 8.64 -2.86 -18.19
N ALA A 155 8.16 -3.19 -16.99
CA ALA A 155 8.03 -4.58 -16.52
C ALA A 155 6.73 -5.30 -16.96
N SER A 156 5.98 -4.75 -17.92
CA SER A 156 4.72 -5.30 -18.48
C SER A 156 3.79 -5.95 -17.44
N GLY A 157 3.04 -5.09 -16.73
CA GLY A 157 1.67 -5.42 -16.30
C GLY A 157 1.39 -5.48 -14.79
N GLN A 158 2.38 -5.33 -13.92
CA GLN A 158 2.15 -5.26 -12.47
C GLN A 158 2.95 -4.13 -11.83
N SER A 159 2.24 -3.08 -11.49
CA SER A 159 2.72 -1.93 -10.76
C SER A 159 2.71 -2.24 -9.26
N ALA A 160 3.87 -2.17 -8.61
CA ALA A 160 3.99 -2.37 -7.16
C ALA A 160 3.20 -1.35 -6.30
N LEU A 161 2.76 -0.24 -6.91
CA LEU A 161 1.90 0.77 -6.32
C LEU A 161 0.40 0.41 -6.37
N PHE A 162 0.02 -0.57 -7.18
CA PHE A 162 -1.37 -0.92 -7.45
C PHE A 162 -1.55 -2.45 -7.29
N PRO A 163 -2.26 -2.93 -6.25
CA PRO A 163 -2.52 -4.34 -6.09
C PRO A 163 -3.23 -4.90 -7.33
N ALA A 164 -2.65 -5.95 -7.94
CA ALA A 164 -3.22 -6.59 -9.12
C ALA A 164 -4.52 -7.29 -8.76
N GLN A 165 -5.65 -6.72 -9.18
CA GLN A 165 -6.91 -7.40 -9.50
C GLN A 165 -7.99 -6.35 -9.83
N PHE A 166 -8.33 -6.20 -11.11
CA PHE A 166 -9.70 -6.11 -11.64
C PHE A 166 -9.57 -5.99 -13.16
N GLU A 167 -10.16 -6.95 -13.88
CA GLU A 167 -10.19 -6.96 -15.34
C GLU A 167 -10.92 -5.71 -15.85
N GLY A 168 -10.17 -4.81 -16.48
CA GLY A 168 -10.74 -3.80 -17.36
C GLY A 168 -11.33 -4.50 -18.58
N VAL A 169 -12.61 -4.27 -18.85
CA VAL A 169 -13.25 -4.63 -20.10
C VAL A 169 -12.52 -3.90 -21.22
N ASN A 170 -11.60 -4.58 -21.94
CA ASN A 170 -11.15 -4.26 -23.31
C ASN A 170 -10.14 -5.31 -23.82
N ASN A 171 -10.61 -6.50 -24.23
CA ASN A 171 -10.23 -7.17 -25.50
C ASN A 171 -10.78 -8.62 -25.55
N PRO A 172 -11.72 -8.94 -26.44
CA PRO A 172 -12.08 -10.32 -26.72
C PRO A 172 -11.23 -10.86 -27.87
N GLN A 173 -10.02 -11.36 -27.60
CA GLN A 173 -9.37 -12.37 -28.46
C GLN A 173 -8.07 -12.93 -27.87
N GLN A 174 -8.02 -14.27 -27.88
CA GLN A 174 -6.85 -15.16 -27.91
C GLN A 174 -6.32 -15.69 -26.57
N MET A 175 -7.05 -16.71 -26.10
CA MET A 175 -6.45 -17.96 -25.60
C MET A 175 -5.54 -18.64 -26.65
N PHE A 176 -4.59 -19.42 -26.14
CA PHE A 176 -3.66 -20.38 -26.77
C PHE A 176 -2.28 -19.86 -27.20
N GLY A 177 -1.25 -20.28 -26.45
CA GLY A 177 0.14 -20.23 -26.84
C GLY A 177 1.07 -20.77 -25.74
N ASN A 178 1.32 -22.09 -25.75
CA ASN A 178 2.42 -22.71 -25.01
C ASN A 178 3.75 -22.07 -25.40
N ASN A 179 4.62 -21.78 -24.42
CA ASN A 179 6.04 -22.11 -24.51
C ASN A 179 6.73 -22.02 -23.14
N GLN A 180 6.97 -23.19 -22.56
CA GLN A 180 8.11 -23.42 -21.68
C GLN A 180 9.39 -23.28 -22.52
N GLN A 181 10.25 -22.31 -22.19
CA GLN A 181 11.72 -22.35 -22.24
C GLN A 181 12.29 -20.93 -22.39
N GLN A 182 12.73 -20.35 -21.28
CA GLN A 182 14.00 -19.62 -21.15
C GLN A 182 14.22 -19.24 -19.68
N GLN A 183 14.70 -20.21 -18.91
CA GLN A 183 15.55 -19.92 -17.75
C GLN A 183 16.99 -19.76 -18.23
N GLN A 184 17.72 -18.91 -17.51
CA GLN A 184 19.19 -18.72 -17.46
C GLN A 184 19.72 -17.47 -18.15
N GLN A 185 19.70 -16.37 -17.40
CA GLN A 185 20.88 -15.52 -17.23
C GLN A 185 20.94 -15.05 -15.77
N GLN A 186 21.92 -15.58 -15.03
CA GLN A 186 22.44 -14.94 -13.82
C GLN A 186 22.96 -13.56 -14.19
N GLN A 187 22.67 -12.53 -13.39
CA GLN A 187 23.53 -11.35 -13.25
C GLN A 187 23.10 -10.50 -12.04
N GLN A 188 23.86 -10.67 -10.95
CA GLN A 188 24.33 -9.68 -9.97
C GLN A 188 23.46 -8.44 -9.68
N ALA A 189 23.23 -8.20 -8.38
CA ALA A 189 22.63 -6.97 -7.87
C ALA A 189 23.42 -5.73 -8.34
N PRO A 190 22.73 -4.62 -8.67
CA PRO A 190 23.37 -3.40 -9.15
C PRO A 190 24.31 -2.82 -8.09
N ILE A 191 25.55 -2.53 -8.48
CA ILE A 191 26.53 -1.83 -7.66
C ILE A 191 26.28 -0.32 -7.85
N PHE A 192 25.86 0.37 -6.78
CA PHE A 192 25.75 1.83 -6.76
C PHE A 192 27.15 2.48 -6.86
N PRO A 193 27.32 3.60 -7.59
CA PRO A 193 28.57 4.33 -7.55
C PRO A 193 28.73 4.98 -6.17
N ASN A 194 29.92 4.79 -5.58
CA ASN A 194 30.37 5.16 -4.23
C ASN A 194 30.04 4.16 -3.12
N GLY A 195 30.41 2.89 -3.28
CA GLY A 195 30.99 2.04 -2.21
C GLY A 195 30.21 1.84 -0.89
N ILE A 196 28.97 2.31 -0.78
CA ILE A 196 28.10 2.12 0.37
C ILE A 196 27.26 0.89 0.05
N ASN A 197 27.49 -0.21 0.76
CA ASN A 197 26.69 -1.41 0.57
C ASN A 197 25.37 -1.32 1.37
N ASN A 198 24.44 -2.24 1.13
CA ASN A 198 23.16 -2.30 1.87
C ASN A 198 23.34 -2.38 3.40
N THR A 199 24.43 -2.97 3.86
CA THR A 199 24.80 -3.05 5.27
C THR A 199 25.18 -1.68 5.83
N ASP A 200 25.79 -0.78 5.06
CA ASP A 200 26.17 0.56 5.52
C ASP A 200 24.97 1.50 5.64
N ILE A 201 23.97 1.35 4.76
CA ILE A 201 22.68 2.05 4.87
C ILE A 201 21.92 1.51 6.07
N LEU A 202 21.80 0.18 6.21
CA LEU A 202 21.16 -0.46 7.35
C LEU A 202 21.87 -0.09 8.66
N ASN A 203 23.20 -0.06 8.68
CA ASN A 203 24.01 0.35 9.83
C ASN A 203 23.83 1.84 10.14
N LYS A 204 23.68 2.72 9.14
CA LYS A 204 23.32 4.13 9.38
C LYS A 204 21.89 4.29 9.91
N PHE A 205 20.94 3.49 9.43
CA PHE A 205 19.57 3.40 10.00
C PHE A 205 19.61 2.93 11.46
N THR A 206 20.47 1.97 11.80
CA THR A 206 20.67 1.49 13.18
C THR A 206 21.44 2.49 14.05
N GLN A 207 22.34 3.30 13.48
CA GLN A 207 23.14 4.30 14.22
C GLN A 207 22.39 5.61 14.51
N LEU A 208 21.37 5.97 13.70
CA LEU A 208 20.57 7.19 13.90
C LEU A 208 19.46 7.01 14.95
N ASN A 209 19.09 5.77 15.28
CA ASN A 209 18.29 5.43 16.44
C ASN A 209 19.23 5.16 17.62
N ASN A 210 19.37 6.12 18.53
CA ASN A 210 20.23 6.00 19.71
C ASN A 210 20.12 4.62 20.38
N ASN A 211 21.17 3.82 20.20
CA ASN A 211 21.58 2.61 20.93
C ASN A 211 20.47 1.87 21.69
N GLN A 212 19.87 0.88 21.04
CA GLN A 212 20.05 -0.53 21.43
C GLN A 212 19.87 -1.39 20.17
N PRO A 213 20.64 -2.48 19.98
CA PRO A 213 20.22 -3.53 19.06
C PRO A 213 18.81 -3.98 19.49
N VAL A 214 17.81 -3.78 18.63
CA VAL A 214 16.44 -4.28 18.88
C VAL A 214 16.58 -5.79 19.00
N ASP A 215 16.30 -6.33 20.19
CA ASP A 215 16.51 -7.74 20.45
C ASP A 215 15.38 -8.49 19.74
N MET A 216 15.64 -8.98 18.52
CA MET A 216 14.70 -9.79 17.75
C MET A 216 14.20 -11.04 18.51
N LYS A 217 14.73 -11.33 19.70
CA LYS A 217 14.40 -12.49 20.55
C LYS A 217 12.92 -12.65 20.93
N LYS A 218 12.06 -11.62 20.82
CA LYS A 218 10.62 -11.76 21.16
C LYS A 218 9.71 -12.12 19.99
N VAL A 219 10.18 -11.99 18.75
CA VAL A 219 9.47 -12.53 17.58
C VAL A 219 10.02 -13.90 17.29
N GLU A 220 9.17 -14.91 17.39
CA GLU A 220 9.57 -16.28 17.15
C GLU A 220 9.26 -16.70 15.71
N GLU A 221 10.28 -17.06 14.93
CA GLU A 221 10.07 -17.66 13.61
C GLU A 221 9.62 -19.11 13.77
N ALA A 222 8.55 -19.49 13.08
CA ALA A 222 8.13 -20.88 12.97
C ALA A 222 8.99 -21.58 11.92
N THR A 223 9.58 -22.73 12.27
CA THR A 223 10.43 -23.51 11.37
C THR A 223 9.67 -24.56 10.56
N ASP A 224 8.57 -25.05 11.12
CA ASP A 224 7.68 -26.02 10.51
C ASP A 224 6.28 -25.97 11.17
N LEU A 225 5.37 -26.85 10.72
CA LEU A 225 4.00 -26.93 11.21
C LEU A 225 3.91 -27.31 12.69
N MET A 226 4.72 -28.26 13.16
CA MET A 226 4.68 -28.73 14.54
C MET A 226 5.24 -27.67 15.49
N ASP A 227 6.31 -27.01 15.07
CA ASP A 227 6.91 -25.90 15.76
C ASP A 227 5.94 -24.71 15.88
N TYR A 228 5.21 -24.38 14.81
CA TYR A 228 4.11 -23.40 14.86
C TYR A 228 3.07 -23.75 15.94
N PHE A 229 2.53 -24.97 15.93
CA PHE A 229 1.53 -25.38 16.93
C PHE A 229 2.07 -25.29 18.35
N THR A 230 3.30 -25.76 18.57
CA THR A 230 3.97 -25.71 19.88
C THR A 230 4.11 -24.27 20.39
N LYS A 231 4.39 -23.31 19.50
CA LYS A 231 4.53 -21.88 19.86
C LYS A 231 3.19 -21.20 20.17
N VAL A 232 2.10 -21.66 19.58
CA VAL A 232 0.73 -21.13 19.77
C VAL A 232 0.02 -21.78 20.95
N GLU A 233 0.34 -23.05 21.25
CA GLU A 233 -0.32 -23.82 22.30
C GLU A 233 -0.20 -23.13 23.67
N GLY A 234 -1.33 -23.06 24.38
CA GLY A 234 -1.42 -22.42 25.70
C GLY A 234 -1.33 -20.89 25.71
N GLN A 235 -1.15 -20.24 24.54
CA GLN A 235 -1.13 -18.78 24.45
C GLN A 235 -2.55 -18.22 24.34
N LYS A 236 -2.90 -17.27 25.20
CA LYS A 236 -4.23 -16.61 25.17
C LYS A 236 -4.38 -15.61 24.02
N ALA A 237 -3.28 -14.99 23.60
CA ALA A 237 -3.26 -14.03 22.52
C ALA A 237 -2.01 -14.23 21.66
N VAL A 238 -2.21 -14.35 20.35
CA VAL A 238 -1.12 -14.52 19.38
C VAL A 238 -1.36 -13.59 18.20
N ILE A 239 -0.28 -13.04 17.66
CA ILE A 239 -0.25 -12.41 16.35
C ILE A 239 0.76 -13.12 15.45
N ILE A 240 0.36 -13.39 14.22
CA ILE A 240 1.14 -14.14 13.24
C ILE A 240 1.39 -13.22 12.03
N ASP A 241 2.65 -13.05 11.63
CA ASP A 241 3.08 -12.41 10.39
C ASP A 241 3.44 -13.47 9.34
N PHE A 242 2.63 -13.61 8.29
CA PHE A 242 2.93 -14.44 7.13
C PHE A 242 3.71 -13.61 6.11
N ASN A 243 4.97 -13.96 5.89
CA ASN A 243 5.93 -13.18 5.09
C ASN A 243 6.78 -14.05 4.14
N ALA A 244 7.65 -13.40 3.37
CA ALA A 244 8.70 -14.04 2.57
C ALA A 244 9.92 -13.11 2.47
N ASP A 245 11.10 -13.68 2.21
CA ASP A 245 12.35 -12.89 2.21
C ASP A 245 12.43 -11.93 1.02
N TRP A 246 11.86 -12.31 -0.14
CA TRP A 246 11.79 -11.48 -1.34
C TRP A 246 10.70 -10.40 -1.30
N CYS A 247 9.82 -10.43 -0.30
CA CYS A 247 8.68 -9.53 -0.21
C CYS A 247 9.11 -8.16 0.36
N GLY A 248 9.23 -7.16 -0.51
CA GLY A 248 9.60 -5.78 -0.13
C GLY A 248 8.73 -5.20 1.00
N PRO A 249 7.39 -5.21 0.89
CA PRO A 249 6.51 -4.74 1.97
C PRO A 249 6.70 -5.48 3.30
N CYS A 250 7.06 -6.77 3.26
CA CYS A 250 7.34 -7.56 4.45
C CYS A 250 8.60 -7.04 5.17
N GLN A 251 9.65 -6.69 4.43
CA GLN A 251 10.89 -6.15 5.02
C GLN A 251 10.65 -4.78 5.70
N VAL A 252 9.72 -3.99 5.17
CA VAL A 252 9.36 -2.67 5.74
C VAL A 252 8.69 -2.83 7.10
N ILE A 253 7.74 -3.77 7.24
CA ILE A 253 6.97 -3.93 8.48
C ILE A 253 7.66 -4.81 9.53
N LYS A 254 8.63 -5.65 9.13
CA LYS A 254 9.39 -6.52 10.02
C LYS A 254 10.01 -5.84 11.26
N PRO A 255 10.72 -4.69 11.17
CA PRO A 255 11.25 -4.01 12.34
C PRO A 255 10.16 -3.44 13.26
N ILE A 256 9.05 -2.97 12.69
CA ILE A 256 7.89 -2.47 13.45
C ILE A 256 7.21 -3.61 14.20
N PHE A 257 7.05 -4.76 13.55
CA PHE A 257 6.51 -5.97 14.17
C PHE A 257 7.38 -6.43 15.34
N ALA A 258 8.71 -6.37 15.19
CA ALA A 258 9.66 -6.64 16.26
C ALA A 258 9.53 -5.64 17.42
N GLN A 259 9.44 -4.34 17.14
CA GLN A 259 9.22 -3.32 18.16
C GLN A 259 7.91 -3.58 18.95
N TYR A 260 6.81 -3.90 18.27
CA TYR A 260 5.55 -4.19 18.95
C TYR A 260 5.59 -5.48 19.79
N SER A 261 6.44 -6.45 19.44
CA SER A 261 6.66 -7.60 20.31
C SER A 261 7.25 -7.23 21.67
N GLU A 262 7.95 -6.10 21.76
CA GLU A 262 8.45 -5.56 23.02
C GLU A 262 7.37 -4.79 23.79
N GLU A 263 6.58 -3.97 23.09
CA GLU A 263 5.52 -3.13 23.66
C GLU A 263 4.31 -3.93 24.17
N TYR A 264 4.03 -5.09 23.57
CA TYR A 264 2.90 -5.96 23.92
C TYR A 264 3.40 -7.30 24.49
N PRO A 265 4.04 -7.34 25.68
CA PRO A 265 4.67 -8.55 26.22
C PRO A 265 3.68 -9.68 26.56
N ASN A 266 2.38 -9.37 26.63
CA ASN A 266 1.31 -10.35 26.90
C ASN A 266 0.72 -10.96 25.61
N ILE A 267 1.17 -10.52 24.43
CA ILE A 267 0.79 -11.07 23.14
C ILE A 267 2.00 -11.83 22.60
N LYS A 268 1.79 -13.06 22.13
CA LYS A 268 2.82 -13.85 21.46
C LYS A 268 2.97 -13.40 20.01
N PHE A 269 4.19 -13.06 19.57
CA PHE A 269 4.48 -12.67 18.19
C PHE A 269 5.17 -13.82 17.45
N ILE A 270 4.57 -14.25 16.35
CA ILE A 270 5.08 -15.35 15.51
C ILE A 270 5.29 -14.84 14.09
N SER A 271 6.44 -15.19 13.50
CA SER A 271 6.73 -14.95 12.08
C SER A 271 6.70 -16.28 11.32
N VAL A 272 5.99 -16.34 10.21
CA VAL A 272 5.86 -17.51 9.34
C VAL A 272 6.32 -17.14 7.94
N ASN A 273 7.53 -17.55 7.57
CA ASN A 273 7.97 -17.45 6.19
C ASN A 273 7.22 -18.51 5.35
N THR A 274 6.39 -18.09 4.40
CA THR A 274 5.50 -18.98 3.65
C THR A 274 6.21 -19.86 2.64
N GLU A 275 7.44 -19.50 2.23
CA GLU A 275 8.23 -20.36 1.35
C GLU A 275 8.81 -21.56 2.09
N LYS A 276 9.21 -21.35 3.35
CA LYS A 276 9.70 -22.39 4.25
C LYS A 276 8.56 -23.21 4.86
N ASN A 277 7.43 -22.57 5.15
CA ASN A 277 6.30 -23.15 5.89
C ASN A 277 5.00 -23.20 5.07
N LYS A 278 5.03 -23.87 3.91
CA LYS A 278 3.89 -23.91 2.99
C LYS A 278 2.64 -24.52 3.60
N GLU A 279 2.77 -25.52 4.45
CA GLU A 279 1.64 -26.20 5.09
C GLU A 279 0.89 -25.28 6.07
N VAL A 280 1.61 -24.51 6.89
CA VAL A 280 1.01 -23.51 7.80
C VAL A 280 0.28 -22.45 6.97
N ALA A 281 0.92 -21.93 5.91
CA ALA A 281 0.31 -20.94 5.04
C ALA A 281 -0.96 -21.48 4.34
N GLN A 282 -0.99 -22.76 3.95
CA GLN A 282 -2.17 -23.40 3.36
C GLN A 282 -3.31 -23.56 4.36
N GLN A 283 -3.03 -23.96 5.60
CA GLN A 283 -4.07 -24.10 6.65
C GLN A 283 -4.79 -22.78 6.93
N PHE A 284 -4.06 -21.66 6.89
CA PHE A 284 -4.64 -20.32 7.06
C PHE A 284 -5.16 -19.69 5.76
N GLY A 285 -5.08 -20.39 4.62
CA GLY A 285 -5.57 -19.91 3.33
C GLY A 285 -4.85 -18.65 2.84
N ILE A 286 -3.54 -18.54 3.10
CA ILE A 286 -2.74 -17.35 2.75
C ILE A 286 -2.56 -17.25 1.23
N GLN A 287 -2.97 -16.11 0.67
CA GLN A 287 -2.94 -15.85 -0.78
C GLN A 287 -2.08 -14.64 -1.17
N SER A 288 -1.60 -13.87 -0.20
CA SER A 288 -0.86 -12.62 -0.42
C SER A 288 0.04 -12.31 0.77
N LEU A 289 1.12 -11.56 0.56
CA LEU A 289 2.08 -11.21 1.61
C LEU A 289 2.29 -9.68 1.70
N PRO A 290 2.56 -9.15 2.91
CA PRO A 290 2.38 -9.83 4.18
C PRO A 290 0.88 -10.03 4.48
N THR A 291 0.55 -11.10 5.20
CA THR A 291 -0.78 -11.28 5.80
C THR A 291 -0.60 -11.46 7.30
N PHE A 292 -1.43 -10.79 8.08
CA PHE A 292 -1.40 -10.90 9.53
C PHE A 292 -2.68 -11.54 10.03
N ILE A 293 -2.53 -12.38 11.05
CA ILE A 293 -3.65 -13.04 11.73
C ILE A 293 -3.47 -12.88 13.24
N THR A 294 -4.54 -12.51 13.93
CA THR A 294 -4.58 -12.50 15.40
C THR A 294 -5.44 -13.64 15.90
N LEU A 295 -4.93 -14.38 16.88
CA LEU A 295 -5.65 -15.43 17.58
C LEU A 295 -5.95 -14.98 19.01
N HIS A 296 -7.16 -15.24 19.48
CA HIS A 296 -7.57 -15.07 20.87
C HIS A 296 -8.18 -16.38 21.37
N GLU A 297 -7.61 -16.96 22.43
CA GLU A 297 -7.98 -18.27 22.97
C GLU A 297 -8.01 -19.39 21.90
N GLY A 298 -7.06 -19.33 20.96
CA GLY A 298 -6.93 -20.31 19.87
C GLY A 298 -7.82 -20.05 18.65
N GLU A 299 -8.75 -19.09 18.71
CA GLU A 299 -9.64 -18.74 17.60
C GLU A 299 -9.16 -17.51 16.83
N ILE A 300 -9.35 -17.51 15.50
CA ILE A 300 -9.04 -16.34 14.66
C ILE A 300 -9.95 -15.19 15.02
N SER A 301 -9.36 -14.08 15.46
CA SER A 301 -10.08 -12.88 15.85
C SER A 301 -10.03 -11.74 14.82
N ALA A 302 -8.97 -11.70 14.01
CA ALA A 302 -8.87 -10.80 12.85
C ALA A 302 -7.81 -11.30 11.86
N THR A 303 -8.04 -11.01 10.57
CA THR A 303 -7.11 -11.27 9.46
C THR A 303 -7.04 -10.04 8.56
N TRP A 304 -5.84 -9.61 8.18
CA TRP A 304 -5.66 -8.52 7.22
C TRP A 304 -4.41 -8.70 6.37
N LYS A 305 -4.37 -8.01 5.24
CA LYS A 305 -3.29 -8.08 4.24
C LYS A 305 -2.57 -6.74 4.16
N GLY A 306 -1.31 -6.77 3.75
CA GLY A 306 -0.48 -5.60 3.48
C GLY A 306 0.27 -5.05 4.69
N ALA A 307 1.35 -4.33 4.40
CA ALA A 307 2.23 -3.71 5.38
C ALA A 307 1.63 -2.43 5.98
N ASN A 308 0.55 -2.56 6.75
CA ASN A 308 -0.16 -1.43 7.36
C ASN A 308 0.09 -1.38 8.88
N GLN A 309 0.95 -0.45 9.31
CA GLN A 309 1.32 -0.28 10.73
C GLN A 309 0.14 0.14 11.62
N VAL A 310 -0.75 1.01 11.14
CA VAL A 310 -1.93 1.45 11.92
C VAL A 310 -2.88 0.30 12.16
N ASN A 311 -3.14 -0.52 11.12
CA ASN A 311 -3.99 -1.69 11.27
C ASN A 311 -3.35 -2.72 12.21
N LEU A 312 -2.03 -2.93 12.09
CA LEU A 312 -1.26 -3.78 13.02
C LEU A 312 -1.43 -3.31 14.47
N LYS A 313 -1.19 -2.03 14.74
CA LYS A 313 -1.35 -1.46 16.08
C LYS A 313 -2.80 -1.57 16.60
N ASN A 314 -3.78 -1.21 15.79
CA ASN A 314 -5.19 -1.27 16.19
C ASN A 314 -5.64 -2.68 16.54
N ASN A 315 -5.19 -3.70 15.80
CA ASN A 315 -5.50 -5.09 16.12
C ASN A 315 -4.75 -5.57 17.37
N LEU A 316 -3.52 -5.12 17.60
CA LEU A 316 -2.78 -5.38 18.84
C LEU A 316 -3.47 -4.76 20.06
N ASP A 317 -3.93 -3.51 19.96
CA ASP A 317 -4.68 -2.84 21.03
C ASP A 317 -5.98 -3.59 21.36
N LYS A 318 -6.76 -3.95 20.34
CA LYS A 318 -7.98 -4.77 20.51
C LYS A 318 -7.68 -6.13 21.12
N LEU A 319 -6.59 -6.78 20.71
CA LEU A 319 -6.21 -8.07 21.25
C LEU A 319 -5.75 -7.95 22.71
N ALA A 320 -5.00 -6.90 23.04
CA ALA A 320 -4.57 -6.61 24.40
C ALA A 320 -5.75 -6.25 25.33
N GLU A 321 -6.78 -5.57 24.81
CA GLU A 321 -8.00 -5.30 25.57
C GLU A 321 -8.75 -6.57 25.96
N LYS A 322 -8.77 -7.59 25.09
CA LYS A 322 -9.38 -8.89 25.40
C LYS A 322 -8.65 -9.68 26.49
N LEU A 323 -7.40 -9.31 26.80
CA LEU A 323 -6.61 -9.94 27.86
C LEU A 323 -6.82 -9.32 29.25
N LYS A 324 -7.52 -8.17 29.34
CA LYS A 324 -7.79 -7.47 30.61
C LYS A 324 -8.98 -8.07 31.35
#